data_AF-A0A919EY54-F1
#
_entry.id   AF-A0A919EY54-F1
#
_cell.length_a   1.000
_cell.length_b   1.000
_cell.length_c   1.000
_cell.angle_alpha   90.00
_cell.angle_beta   90.00
_cell.angle_gamma   90.00
#
_symmetry.space_group_name_H-M   'P 1'
#
loop_
_entity.id
_entity.type
_entity.pdbx_description
1 polymer ?
#
loop_
_entity_poly.entity_id
_entity_poly.type
_entity_poly.pdbx_seq_one_letter_code
_entity_poly.pdbx_strand_id
1 'polypeptide(L)'
;MVEAGAAAPICEDVCEDWVRAPIPANDLQARVDALSRRYHMNRLPCLDESGVLHFCSRFVSVSPTQSELLELFVARYREVVPREALRFRLGQVSGSRTRNALDLHMMRIRDRIQPLGLSIRTVWGRGYVLEAQPDLP
;
A
#
# COMPACT_ATOMS: atom_id res chain seq x y z
N MET A 1 22.04 -15.63 -2.87
CA MET A 1 23.46 -15.73 -2.49
C MET A 1 24.26 -15.96 -3.75
N VAL A 2 25.37 -15.24 -3.91
CA VAL A 2 26.17 -15.25 -5.14
C VAL A 2 27.55 -15.83 -4.85
N GLU A 3 28.03 -16.70 -5.75
CA GLU A 3 29.37 -17.30 -5.66
C GLU A 3 30.48 -16.27 -5.84
N ALA A 4 31.69 -16.57 -5.35
CA ALA A 4 32.85 -15.72 -5.54
C ALA A 4 33.15 -15.53 -7.05
N GLY A 5 33.35 -14.29 -7.50
CA GLY A 5 33.72 -13.97 -8.88
C GLY A 5 32.58 -13.70 -9.88
N ALA A 6 31.32 -14.01 -9.54
CA ALA A 6 30.18 -13.66 -10.40
C ALA A 6 29.81 -12.16 -10.31
N ALA A 7 29.23 -11.57 -11.36
CA ALA A 7 28.76 -10.19 -11.35
C ALA A 7 27.68 -9.97 -10.26
N ALA A 8 27.61 -8.75 -9.71
CA ALA A 8 26.58 -8.39 -8.75
C ALA A 8 25.19 -8.42 -9.41
N PRO A 9 24.18 -9.07 -8.80
CA PRO A 9 22.80 -8.97 -9.24
C PRO A 9 22.29 -7.54 -9.12
N ILE A 10 21.36 -7.17 -10.00
CA ILE A 10 20.57 -5.96 -9.86
C ILE A 10 19.37 -6.31 -8.97
N CYS A 11 19.27 -5.69 -7.80
CA CYS A 11 18.06 -5.77 -6.98
C CYS A 11 17.15 -4.59 -7.36
N GLU A 12 16.00 -4.91 -7.95
CA GLU A 12 14.99 -3.90 -8.33
C GLU A 12 14.03 -3.57 -7.17
N ASP A 13 13.89 -4.47 -6.18
CA ASP A 13 13.09 -4.24 -4.98
C ASP A 13 13.96 -3.72 -3.83
N VAL A 14 13.51 -2.63 -3.19
CA VAL A 14 14.16 -2.02 -2.01
C VAL A 14 14.13 -2.92 -0.76
N CYS A 15 13.29 -3.96 -0.78
CA CYS A 15 13.19 -5.02 0.21
C CYS A 15 13.93 -6.31 -0.20
N GLU A 16 14.79 -6.23 -1.22
CA GLU A 16 15.70 -7.30 -1.61
C GLU A 16 17.16 -6.88 -1.39
N ASP A 17 18.00 -7.84 -1.02
CA ASP A 17 19.44 -7.63 -0.90
C ASP A 17 20.20 -8.89 -1.28
N TRP A 18 21.33 -8.75 -1.98
CA TRP A 18 22.18 -9.87 -2.37
C TRP A 18 23.45 -9.92 -1.51
N VAL A 19 23.91 -11.12 -1.17
CA VAL A 19 25.19 -11.36 -0.47
C VAL A 19 26.10 -12.24 -1.32
N ARG A 20 27.41 -12.05 -1.16
CA ARG A 20 28.45 -12.92 -1.73
C ARG A 20 29.08 -13.79 -0.65
N ALA A 21 29.31 -15.06 -0.96
CA ALA A 21 30.04 -15.95 -0.07
C ALA A 21 31.58 -15.83 -0.27
N PRO A 22 32.39 -16.07 0.78
CA PRO A 22 31.97 -16.30 2.16
C PRO A 22 31.59 -14.99 2.86
N ILE A 23 30.52 -15.03 3.66
CA ILE A 23 30.05 -13.91 4.49
C ILE A 23 30.05 -14.35 5.97
N PRO A 24 30.56 -13.52 6.90
CA PRO A 24 30.42 -13.79 8.33
C PRO A 24 28.95 -13.87 8.77
N ALA A 25 28.63 -14.78 9.69
CA ALA A 25 27.24 -14.97 10.13
C ALA A 25 26.63 -13.71 10.76
N ASN A 26 27.43 -12.93 11.49
CA ASN A 26 27.00 -11.67 12.09
C ASN A 26 26.66 -10.60 11.02
N ASP A 27 27.43 -10.53 9.94
CA ASP A 27 27.19 -9.58 8.84
C ASP A 27 25.94 -9.98 8.05
N LEU A 28 25.76 -11.28 7.81
CA LEU A 28 24.54 -11.81 7.20
C LEU A 28 23.31 -11.45 8.04
N GLN A 29 23.38 -11.65 9.36
CA GLN A 29 22.28 -11.33 10.28
C GLN A 29 21.98 -9.83 10.29
N ALA A 30 23.00 -8.96 10.34
CA ALA A 30 22.80 -7.51 10.31
C ALA A 30 22.08 -7.05 9.02
N ARG A 31 22.36 -7.69 7.88
CA ARG A 31 21.68 -7.40 6.60
C ARG A 31 20.23 -7.88 6.59
N VAL A 32 19.96 -9.06 7.14
CA VAL A 32 18.58 -9.58 7.33
C VAL A 32 17.77 -8.63 8.21
N ASP A 33 18.36 -8.14 9.30
CA ASP A 33 17.72 -7.20 10.22
C ASP A 33 17.44 -5.85 9.53
N ALA A 34 18.40 -5.34 8.75
CA ALA A 34 18.24 -4.11 7.98
C ALA A 34 17.16 -4.23 6.90
N LEU A 35 17.07 -5.38 6.22
CA LEU A 35 15.99 -5.66 5.28
C LEU A 35 14.63 -5.75 5.96
N SER A 36 14.55 -6.47 7.08
CA SER A 36 13.31 -6.59 7.86
C SER A 36 12.82 -5.23 8.34
N ARG A 37 13.73 -4.35 8.81
CA ARG A 37 13.39 -2.97 9.18
C ARG A 37 12.85 -2.18 8.00
N ARG A 38 13.52 -2.22 6.84
CA ARG A 38 13.05 -1.56 5.61
C ARG A 38 11.67 -2.09 5.18
N TYR A 39 11.49 -3.40 5.21
CA TYR A 39 10.22 -4.06 4.91
C TYR A 39 9.09 -3.60 5.84
N HIS A 40 9.35 -3.48 7.14
CA HIS A 40 8.35 -3.00 8.10
C HIS A 40 8.05 -1.50 7.97
N MET A 41 9.06 -0.66 7.72
CA MET A 41 8.88 0.79 7.57
C MET A 41 8.13 1.15 6.28
N ASN A 42 8.33 0.38 5.20
CA ASN A 42 7.68 0.61 3.90
C ASN A 42 6.26 0.02 3.80
N ARG A 43 5.67 -0.44 4.92
CA ARG A 43 4.31 -1.02 4.98
C ARG A 43 3.23 -0.01 5.40
N LEU A 44 3.52 1.28 5.30
CA LEU A 44 2.51 2.33 5.42
C LEU A 44 2.17 2.86 4.03
N PRO A 45 0.88 2.90 3.65
CA PRO A 45 0.50 3.53 2.39
C PRO A 45 0.73 5.04 2.49
N CYS A 46 1.19 5.64 1.40
CA CYS A 46 1.40 7.08 1.30
C CYS A 46 0.77 7.58 -0.01
N LEU A 47 -0.06 8.61 0.07
CA LEU A 47 -0.60 9.28 -1.10
C LEU A 47 0.11 10.62 -1.25
N ASP A 48 0.77 10.85 -2.38
CA ASP A 48 1.44 12.11 -2.66
C ASP A 48 0.51 13.15 -3.30
N GLU A 49 0.98 14.40 -3.38
CA GLU A 49 0.24 15.54 -3.95
C GLU A 49 -0.06 15.37 -5.44
N SER A 50 0.64 14.48 -6.14
CA SER A 50 0.42 14.19 -7.56
C SER A 50 -0.67 13.14 -7.79
N GLY A 51 -1.27 12.61 -6.73
CA GLY A 51 -2.28 11.56 -6.81
C GLY A 51 -1.69 10.18 -7.09
N VAL A 52 -0.46 9.92 -6.65
CA VAL A 52 0.15 8.59 -6.70
C VAL A 52 0.12 7.97 -5.31
N LEU A 53 -0.51 6.79 -5.22
CA LEU A 53 -0.55 5.98 -4.00
C LEU A 53 0.63 5.00 -4.04
N HIS A 54 1.50 5.11 -3.04
CA HIS A 54 2.66 4.26 -2.82
C HIS A 54 2.39 3.27 -1.69
N PHE A 55 2.86 2.04 -1.85
CA PHE A 55 2.89 1.02 -0.80
C PHE A 55 4.00 0.02 -1.09
N CYS A 56 4.90 -0.18 -0.14
CA CYS A 56 6.14 -0.95 -0.34
C CYS A 56 6.94 -0.42 -1.55
N SER A 57 7.34 -1.30 -2.47
CA SER A 57 8.06 -0.97 -3.70
C SER A 57 7.15 -0.62 -4.88
N ARG A 58 5.83 -0.50 -4.67
CA ARG A 58 4.82 -0.38 -5.73
C ARG A 58 4.06 0.94 -5.65
N PHE A 59 3.57 1.41 -6.79
CA PHE A 59 2.79 2.64 -6.88
C PHE A 59 1.70 2.55 -7.97
N VAL A 60 0.61 3.31 -7.79
CA VAL A 60 -0.44 3.51 -8.80
C VAL A 60 -0.94 4.95 -8.78
N SER A 61 -1.16 5.53 -9.96
CA SER A 61 -1.85 6.83 -10.06
C SER A 61 -3.35 6.65 -9.87
N VAL A 62 -4.01 7.57 -9.18
CA VAL A 62 -5.46 7.54 -8.94
C VAL A 62 -6.11 8.82 -9.44
N SER A 63 -7.42 8.80 -9.68
CA SER A 63 -8.14 10.01 -10.10
C SER A 63 -8.28 11.00 -8.93
N PRO A 64 -8.50 12.30 -9.16
CA PRO A 64 -8.65 13.29 -8.09
C PRO A 64 -9.72 12.90 -7.06
N THR A 65 -10.86 12.38 -7.50
CA THR A 65 -11.92 11.91 -6.59
C THR A 65 -11.50 10.66 -5.80
N GLN A 66 -10.68 9.79 -6.38
CA GLN A 66 -10.14 8.63 -5.66
C GLN A 66 -9.10 9.06 -4.63
N SER A 67 -8.23 10.02 -4.97
CA SER A 67 -7.25 10.60 -4.04
C SER A 67 -7.92 11.09 -2.77
N GLU A 68 -8.97 11.90 -2.89
CA GLU A 68 -9.73 12.47 -1.77
C GLU A 68 -10.32 11.42 -0.83
N LEU A 69 -10.74 10.27 -1.36
CA LEU A 69 -11.22 9.15 -0.54
C LEU A 69 -10.06 8.38 0.07
N LEU A 70 -8.97 8.18 -0.69
CA LEU A 70 -7.78 7.47 -0.24
C LEU A 70 -7.02 8.22 0.85
N GLU A 71 -7.05 9.56 0.88
CA GLU A 71 -6.52 10.34 2.00
C GLU A 71 -7.10 9.91 3.35
N LEU A 72 -8.42 9.72 3.42
CA LEU A 72 -9.08 9.26 4.64
C LEU A 72 -8.62 7.86 5.05
N PHE A 73 -8.39 6.99 4.08
CA PHE A 73 -7.93 5.62 4.32
C PHE A 73 -6.46 5.57 4.73
N VAL A 74 -5.60 6.37 4.11
CA VAL A 74 -4.17 6.47 4.42
C VAL A 74 -3.98 7.03 5.83
N ALA A 75 -4.70 8.10 6.17
CA ALA A 75 -4.65 8.71 7.50
C ALA A 75 -5.13 7.77 8.62
N ARG A 76 -5.94 6.76 8.26
CA ARG A 76 -6.54 5.79 9.19
C ARG A 76 -6.23 4.36 8.76
N TYR A 77 -4.99 4.13 8.32
CA TYR A 77 -4.58 2.82 7.84
C TYR A 77 -4.81 1.74 8.91
N ARG A 78 -5.47 0.64 8.54
CA ARG A 78 -5.92 -0.46 9.42
C ARG A 78 -6.99 -0.08 10.46
N GLU A 79 -7.54 1.12 10.38
CA GLU A 79 -8.70 1.54 11.17
C GLU A 79 -9.96 1.65 10.30
N VAL A 80 -11.11 1.67 10.97
CA VAL A 80 -12.40 1.85 10.30
C VAL A 80 -12.56 3.31 9.90
N VAL A 81 -12.64 3.56 8.60
CA VAL A 81 -13.15 4.81 8.02
C VAL A 81 -14.67 4.70 7.91
N PRO A 82 -15.43 5.57 8.61
CA PRO A 82 -16.88 5.50 8.61
C PRO A 82 -17.52 5.80 7.25
N ARG A 83 -18.63 5.12 6.92
CA ARG A 83 -19.30 5.25 5.61
C ARG A 83 -19.79 6.67 5.35
N GLU A 84 -20.30 7.34 6.38
CA GLU A 84 -20.78 8.70 6.38
C GLU A 84 -19.66 9.73 6.12
N ALA A 85 -18.46 9.51 6.66
CA ALA A 85 -17.30 10.37 6.38
C ALA A 85 -16.90 10.29 4.89
N LEU A 86 -16.91 9.08 4.33
CA LEU A 86 -16.65 8.87 2.90
C LEU A 86 -17.73 9.50 2.02
N ARG A 87 -19.02 9.36 2.39
CA ARG A 87 -20.12 10.00 1.66
C ARG A 87 -20.03 11.52 1.71
N PHE A 88 -19.66 12.06 2.88
CA PHE A 88 -19.48 13.50 3.06
C PHE A 88 -18.35 14.03 2.16
N ARG A 89 -17.15 13.42 2.21
CA ARG A 89 -16.03 13.81 1.32
C ARG A 89 -16.39 13.67 -0.15
N LEU A 90 -17.03 12.57 -0.54
CA LEU A 90 -17.46 12.36 -1.93
C LEU A 90 -18.45 13.44 -2.40
N GLY A 91 -19.37 13.85 -1.54
CA GLY A 91 -20.34 14.91 -1.83
C GLY A 91 -19.69 16.28 -2.06
N GLN A 92 -18.61 16.59 -1.32
CA GLN A 92 -17.85 17.83 -1.48
C GLN A 92 -17.09 17.89 -2.81
N VAL A 93 -16.50 16.77 -3.22
CA VAL A 93 -15.58 16.73 -4.37
C VAL A 93 -16.29 16.49 -5.70
N SER A 94 -17.29 15.61 -5.72
CA SER A 94 -17.92 15.16 -6.98
C SER A 94 -19.28 15.79 -7.26
N GLY A 95 -19.91 16.44 -6.27
CA GLY A 95 -21.31 16.87 -6.34
C GLY A 95 -22.33 15.71 -6.52
N SER A 96 -21.86 14.47 -6.68
CA SER A 96 -22.68 13.29 -6.95
C SER A 96 -23.32 12.80 -5.66
N ARG A 97 -24.64 13.00 -5.56
CA ARG A 97 -25.48 12.52 -4.45
C ARG A 97 -26.22 11.23 -4.76
N THR A 98 -25.87 10.54 -5.85
CA THR A 98 -26.55 9.29 -6.21
C THR A 98 -26.35 8.26 -5.11
N ARG A 99 -27.42 7.49 -4.80
CA ARG A 99 -27.47 6.60 -3.62
C ARG A 99 -26.30 5.60 -3.58
N ASN A 100 -25.80 5.22 -4.76
CA ASN A 100 -24.78 4.19 -5.00
C ASN A 100 -23.40 4.75 -5.42
N ALA A 101 -23.20 6.08 -5.43
CA ALA A 101 -21.94 6.69 -5.86
C ALA A 101 -20.73 6.12 -5.10
N LEU A 102 -20.85 6.02 -3.77
CA LEU A 102 -19.77 5.50 -2.93
C LEU A 102 -19.41 4.06 -3.31
N ASP A 103 -20.40 3.20 -3.54
CA ASP A 103 -20.14 1.79 -3.84
C ASP A 103 -19.42 1.62 -5.19
N LEU A 104 -19.74 2.45 -6.19
CA LEU A 104 -19.01 2.50 -7.46
C LEU A 104 -17.56 2.98 -7.29
N HIS A 105 -17.33 4.00 -6.47
CA HIS A 105 -15.97 4.45 -6.16
C HIS A 105 -15.19 3.38 -5.39
N MET A 106 -15.80 2.69 -4.44
CA MET A 106 -15.16 1.60 -3.69
C MET A 106 -14.79 0.44 -4.62
N MET A 107 -15.65 0.06 -5.56
CA MET A 107 -15.33 -0.94 -6.59
C MET A 107 -14.09 -0.52 -7.38
N ARG A 108 -14.09 0.69 -7.95
CA ARG A 108 -12.97 1.19 -8.77
C ARG A 108 -11.68 1.34 -7.99
N ILE A 109 -11.75 1.78 -6.73
CA ILE A 109 -10.56 1.92 -5.88
C ILE A 109 -9.99 0.54 -5.56
N ARG A 110 -10.83 -0.44 -5.21
CA ARG A 110 -10.37 -1.82 -4.94
C ARG A 110 -9.61 -2.41 -6.11
N ASP A 111 -10.16 -2.32 -7.31
CA ASP A 111 -9.49 -2.80 -8.52
C ASP A 111 -8.18 -2.06 -8.76
N ARG A 112 -8.16 -0.75 -8.50
CA ARG A 112 -6.98 0.10 -8.74
C ARG A 112 -5.82 -0.17 -7.78
N ILE A 113 -6.09 -0.44 -6.50
CA ILE A 113 -5.06 -0.63 -5.47
C ILE A 113 -4.62 -2.09 -5.34
N GLN A 114 -5.34 -3.05 -5.95
CA GLN A 114 -5.00 -4.46 -5.87
C GLN A 114 -3.54 -4.77 -6.26
N PRO A 115 -2.96 -4.18 -7.32
CA PRO A 115 -1.55 -4.42 -7.68
C PRO A 115 -0.55 -4.00 -6.59
N LEU A 116 -0.93 -3.07 -5.71
CA LEU A 116 -0.11 -2.67 -4.57
C LEU A 116 -0.07 -3.72 -3.46
N GLY A 117 -0.92 -4.74 -3.49
CA GLY A 117 -1.12 -5.62 -2.34
C GLY A 117 -1.89 -4.94 -1.20
N LEU A 118 -2.71 -3.94 -1.53
CA LEU A 118 -3.66 -3.31 -0.62
C LEU A 118 -5.08 -3.80 -0.89
N SER A 119 -5.91 -3.81 0.15
CA SER A 119 -7.32 -4.17 0.05
C SER A 119 -8.20 -3.25 0.90
N ILE A 120 -9.42 -3.01 0.43
CA ILE A 120 -10.45 -2.29 1.21
C ILE A 120 -11.54 -3.27 1.62
N ARG A 121 -11.56 -3.66 2.89
CA ARG A 121 -12.56 -4.56 3.47
C ARG A 121 -13.75 -3.78 4.00
N THR A 122 -14.95 -4.34 3.83
CA THR A 122 -16.17 -3.77 4.41
C THR A 122 -16.33 -4.22 5.86
N VAL A 123 -16.59 -3.27 6.75
CA VAL A 123 -17.00 -3.50 8.14
C VAL A 123 -18.48 -3.19 8.23
N TRP A 124 -19.30 -4.25 8.24
CA TRP A 124 -20.76 -4.16 8.20
C TRP A 124 -21.33 -3.20 9.23
N GLY A 125 -22.21 -2.31 8.78
CA GLY A 125 -22.85 -1.28 9.61
C GLY A 125 -21.94 -0.14 10.07
N ARG A 126 -20.63 -0.15 9.75
CA ARG A 126 -19.68 0.87 10.21
C ARG A 126 -19.00 1.62 9.05
N GLY A 127 -18.44 0.89 8.09
CA GLY A 127 -17.66 1.51 7.03
C GLY A 127 -16.67 0.56 6.39
N TYR A 128 -15.45 1.05 6.19
CA TYR A 128 -14.42 0.35 5.42
C TYR A 128 -13.05 0.46 6.09
N VAL A 129 -12.19 -0.53 5.88
CA VAL A 129 -10.81 -0.54 6.38
C VAL A 129 -9.89 -0.74 5.19
N LEU A 130 -8.86 0.11 5.08
CA LEU A 130 -7.72 -0.14 4.19
C LEU A 130 -6.67 -0.93 4.95
N GLU A 131 -6.26 -2.06 4.39
CA GLU A 131 -5.25 -2.94 4.99
C GLU A 131 -4.38 -3.58 3.90
N ALA A 132 -3.18 -4.03 4.30
CA ALA A 132 -2.39 -4.88 3.42
C ALA A 132 -3.16 -6.18 3.17
N GLN A 133 -3.15 -6.65 1.93
CA GLN A 133 -3.58 -8.01 1.65
C GLN A 133 -2.64 -8.95 2.42
N PRO A 134 -3.16 -9.93 3.17
CA PRO A 134 -2.29 -10.94 3.77
C PRO A 134 -1.49 -11.58 2.65
N ASP A 135 -0.18 -11.71 2.86
CA ASP A 135 0.66 -12.49 1.96
C ASP A 135 0.02 -13.88 1.88
N LEU A 136 -0.49 -14.24 0.69
CA LEU A 136 -1.01 -15.59 0.47
C LEU A 136 0.19 -16.54 0.66
N PRO A 137 0.07 -17.55 1.53
CA PRO A 137 1.15 -18.51 1.78
C PRO A 137 1.50 -19.32 0.53
#